data_AF-A0A6M3XW28-F1
#
_entry.id   AF-A0A6M3XW28-F1
#
_cell.length_a   1.000
_cell.length_b   1.000
_cell.length_c   1.000
_cell.angle_alpha   90.00
_cell.angle_beta   90.00
_cell.angle_gamma   90.00
#
_symmetry.space_group_name_H-M   'P 1'
#
loop_
_entity.id
_entity.type
_entity.pdbx_description
1 polymer ?
#
loop_
_entity_poly.entity_id
_entity_poly.type
_entity_poly.pdbx_seq_one_letter_code
_entity_poly.pdbx_strand_id
1 'polypeptide(L)'
;MATKKAKTTYPSVTQILRPFIPVEYMTDDGRNRGTRVHNYCRAYLEGRYVVPEVDDRGYFESFKKFADRFIDGYIYLEKRYVDDKYCFHGKADGLFNMKGYPGTCIGDWKTGVMQKTYVGQVAAYWHLARINGHLDCNNAFVLSLRQNGAIAVPKFIPNLELEFNYFLNAFAAFNRYGR
;
A
#
# COMPACT_ATOMS: atom_id res chain seq x y z
N MET A 1 -17.33 17.58 2.62
CA MET A 1 -16.87 17.59 4.02
C MET A 1 -15.45 17.07 4.09
N ALA A 2 -14.48 17.90 4.48
CA ALA A 2 -13.10 17.47 4.67
C ALA A 2 -13.00 16.68 5.99
N THR A 3 -12.70 15.39 5.90
CA THR A 3 -12.44 14.52 7.06
C THR A 3 -11.18 15.02 7.77
N LYS A 4 -11.33 15.56 8.99
CA LYS A 4 -10.19 15.81 9.89
C LYS A 4 -9.40 14.51 10.02
N LYS A 5 -8.12 14.51 9.60
CA LYS A 5 -7.20 13.38 9.87
C LYS A 5 -7.16 13.18 11.38
N ALA A 6 -7.73 12.08 11.89
CA ALA A 6 -7.49 11.66 13.26
C ALA A 6 -5.97 11.54 13.47
N LYS A 7 -5.41 12.40 14.33
CA LYS A 7 -3.98 12.43 14.63
C LYS A 7 -3.73 11.29 15.61
N THR A 8 -3.34 10.13 15.10
CA THR A 8 -2.93 8.98 15.93
C THR A 8 -1.61 9.32 16.61
N THR A 9 -1.47 9.00 17.89
CA THR A 9 -0.22 9.18 18.65
C THR A 9 0.82 8.10 18.34
N TYR A 10 0.37 6.99 17.75
CA TYR A 10 1.22 5.88 17.34
C TYR A 10 2.00 6.19 16.06
N PRO A 11 3.18 5.56 15.84
CA PRO A 11 3.90 5.65 14.58
C PRO A 11 3.18 4.89 13.45
N SER A 12 3.32 5.39 12.23
CA SER A 12 2.83 4.70 11.04
C SER A 12 3.77 3.56 10.62
N VAL A 13 3.22 2.56 9.92
CA VAL A 13 4.03 1.50 9.27
C VAL A 13 5.19 2.08 8.46
N THR A 14 4.96 3.16 7.70
CA THR A 14 6.00 3.82 6.92
C THR A 14 7.05 4.55 7.77
N GLN A 15 6.68 5.10 8.92
CA GLN A 15 7.64 5.70 9.86
C GLN A 15 8.53 4.62 10.48
N ILE A 16 7.94 3.49 10.87
CA ILE A 16 8.65 2.35 11.45
C ILE A 16 9.68 1.77 10.47
N LEU A 17 9.29 1.62 9.20
CA LEU A 17 10.17 1.05 8.18
C LEU A 17 11.18 2.03 7.60
N ARG A 18 11.02 3.34 7.86
CA ARG A 18 11.87 4.40 7.29
C ARG A 18 13.39 4.17 7.45
N PRO A 19 13.91 3.68 8.59
CA PRO A 19 15.35 3.45 8.75
C PRO A 19 15.93 2.41 7.78
N PHE A 20 15.09 1.56 7.18
CA PHE A 20 15.48 0.49 6.27
C PHE A 20 15.21 0.83 4.80
N ILE A 21 14.73 2.06 4.55
CA ILE A 21 14.47 2.59 3.23
C ILE A 21 15.66 3.48 2.85
N PRO A 22 16.27 3.29 1.66
CA PRO A 22 17.38 4.13 1.22
C PRO A 22 16.86 5.50 0.78
N VAL A 23 16.60 6.36 1.77
CA VAL A 23 16.00 7.69 1.60
C VAL A 23 16.91 8.69 0.88
N GLU A 24 18.22 8.42 0.86
CA GLU A 24 19.23 9.22 0.16
C GLU A 24 19.00 9.30 -1.35
N TYR A 25 18.25 8.36 -1.93
CA TYR A 25 17.86 8.36 -3.35
C TYR A 25 16.42 8.84 -3.60
N MET A 26 15.71 9.28 -2.55
CA MET A 26 14.33 9.77 -2.67
C MET A 26 14.30 11.27 -2.97
N THR A 27 13.91 11.62 -4.21
CA THR A 27 13.70 13.00 -4.61
C THR A 27 12.30 13.50 -4.26
N ASP A 28 12.16 14.82 -4.08
CA ASP A 28 10.86 15.48 -3.88
C ASP A 28 9.93 15.22 -5.05
N ASP A 29 10.46 15.29 -6.27
CA ASP A 29 9.72 14.96 -7.50
C ASP A 29 9.20 13.53 -7.49
N GLY A 30 10.01 12.57 -7.03
CA GLY A 30 9.59 11.18 -6.89
C GLY A 30 8.44 11.01 -5.90
N ARG A 31 8.49 11.72 -4.77
CA ARG A 31 7.43 11.72 -3.74
C ARG A 31 6.14 12.38 -4.23
N ASN A 32 6.27 13.51 -4.93
CA ASN A 32 5.15 14.24 -5.52
C ASN A 32 4.48 13.41 -6.62
N ARG A 33 5.26 12.81 -7.53
CA ARG A 33 4.78 11.87 -8.54
C ARG A 33 4.03 10.69 -7.91
N GLY A 34 4.62 10.03 -6.92
CA GLY A 34 3.95 8.93 -6.22
C GLY A 34 2.60 9.35 -5.68
N THR A 35 2.54 10.51 -5.01
CA THR A 35 1.28 11.05 -4.45
C THR A 35 0.22 11.29 -5.53
N ARG A 36 0.59 11.91 -6.66
CA ARG A 36 -0.34 12.14 -7.78
C ARG A 36 -0.83 10.82 -8.39
N VAL A 37 0.08 9.87 -8.63
CA VAL A 37 -0.27 8.55 -9.18
C VAL A 37 -1.23 7.80 -8.27
N HIS A 38 -1.02 7.78 -6.95
CA HIS A 38 -2.00 7.17 -6.02
C HIS A 38 -3.37 7.84 -6.11
N ASN A 39 -3.42 9.18 -6.19
CA ASN A 39 -4.67 9.90 -6.32
C ASN A 39 -5.41 9.57 -7.64
N TYR A 40 -4.68 9.42 -8.75
CA TYR A 40 -5.24 8.98 -10.03
C TYR A 40 -5.80 7.56 -9.95
N CYS A 41 -5.03 6.62 -9.37
CA CYS A 41 -5.44 5.22 -9.23
C CYS A 41 -6.69 5.09 -8.35
N ARG A 42 -6.72 5.80 -7.22
CA ARG A 42 -7.89 5.89 -6.35
C ARG A 42 -9.11 6.44 -7.08
N ALA A 43 -8.95 7.59 -7.76
CA ALA A 43 -10.04 8.23 -8.49
C ALA A 43 -10.63 7.29 -9.56
N TYR A 44 -9.78 6.53 -10.25
CA TYR A 44 -10.20 5.54 -11.21
C TYR A 44 -11.03 4.41 -10.58
N LEU A 45 -10.56 3.84 -9.47
CA LEU A 45 -11.31 2.81 -8.75
C LEU A 45 -12.65 3.31 -8.20
N GLU A 46 -12.74 4.59 -7.83
CA GLU A 46 -13.98 5.26 -7.42
C GLU A 46 -14.92 5.60 -8.62
N GLY A 47 -14.56 5.22 -9.85
CA GLY A 47 -15.36 5.47 -11.05
C GLY A 47 -15.31 6.91 -11.55
N ARG A 48 -14.35 7.72 -11.09
CA ARG A 48 -14.19 9.12 -11.50
C ARG A 48 -13.41 9.20 -12.81
N TYR A 49 -13.70 10.23 -13.60
CA TYR A 49 -12.88 10.57 -14.77
C TYR A 49 -11.50 11.08 -14.33
N VAL A 50 -10.43 10.55 -14.94
CA VAL A 50 -9.05 10.84 -14.57
C VAL A 50 -8.26 11.28 -15.80
N VAL A 51 -7.57 12.41 -15.67
CA VAL A 51 -6.59 12.90 -16.66
C VAL A 51 -5.25 13.04 -15.95
N PRO A 52 -4.31 12.08 -16.12
CA PRO A 52 -2.99 12.17 -15.49
C PRO A 52 -2.11 13.21 -16.21
N GLU A 53 -1.17 13.79 -15.47
CA GLU A 53 -0.06 14.55 -16.06
C GLU A 53 0.71 13.70 -17.08
N VAL A 54 1.35 14.35 -18.06
CA VAL A 54 2.04 13.67 -19.17
C VAL A 54 3.07 12.66 -18.64
N ASP A 55 3.86 13.05 -17.65
CA ASP A 55 4.92 12.21 -17.07
C ASP A 55 4.41 11.05 -16.21
N ASP A 56 3.16 11.15 -15.72
CA ASP A 56 2.53 10.18 -14.83
C ASP A 56 1.62 9.20 -15.59
N ARG A 57 1.27 9.53 -16.84
CA ARG A 57 0.30 8.79 -17.67
C ARG A 57 0.64 7.32 -17.78
N GLY A 58 1.90 6.99 -18.00
CA GLY A 58 2.31 5.59 -18.13
C GLY A 58 2.08 4.77 -16.86
N TYR A 59 2.37 5.32 -15.69
CA TYR A 59 2.09 4.64 -14.42
C TYR A 59 0.59 4.46 -14.20
N PHE A 60 -0.22 5.47 -14.52
CA PHE A 60 -1.67 5.38 -14.45
C PHE A 60 -2.23 4.30 -15.39
N GLU A 61 -1.81 4.28 -16.66
CA GLU A 61 -2.25 3.25 -17.63
C GLU A 61 -1.81 1.85 -17.22
N SER A 62 -0.62 1.72 -16.60
CA SER A 62 -0.14 0.46 -16.04
C SER A 62 -1.06 -0.06 -14.94
N PHE A 63 -1.49 0.83 -14.03
CA PHE A 63 -2.45 0.52 -12.97
C PHE A 63 -3.83 0.18 -13.53
N LYS A 64 -4.34 1.01 -14.44
CA LYS A 64 -5.67 0.84 -15.06
C LYS A 64 -5.82 -0.56 -15.67
N LYS A 65 -4.84 -0.99 -16.47
CA LYS A 65 -4.82 -2.34 -17.08
C LYS A 65 -4.79 -3.45 -16.04
N PHE A 66 -4.08 -3.26 -14.92
CA PHE A 66 -4.10 -4.20 -13.81
C PHE A 66 -5.49 -4.26 -13.16
N ALA A 67 -6.07 -3.10 -12.83
CA ALA A 67 -7.37 -3.01 -12.18
C ALA A 67 -8.47 -3.67 -13.02
N ASP A 68 -8.57 -3.31 -14.31
CA ASP A 68 -9.59 -3.85 -15.23
C ASP A 68 -9.50 -5.38 -15.34
N ARG A 69 -8.28 -5.91 -15.33
CA ARG A 69 -8.03 -7.33 -15.48
C ARG A 69 -8.23 -8.13 -14.20
N PHE A 70 -7.86 -7.60 -13.04
CA PHE A 70 -7.70 -8.39 -11.82
C PHE A 70 -8.57 -7.96 -10.64
N ILE A 71 -9.06 -6.72 -10.60
CA ILE A 71 -9.92 -6.23 -9.52
C ILE A 71 -11.38 -6.44 -9.92
N ASP A 72 -12.13 -7.12 -9.05
CA ASP A 72 -13.59 -7.31 -9.19
C ASP A 72 -14.37 -6.20 -8.46
N GLY A 73 -13.83 -5.75 -7.33
CA GLY A 73 -14.35 -4.62 -6.57
C GLY A 73 -13.40 -4.24 -5.44
N TYR A 74 -13.62 -3.07 -4.83
CA TYR A 74 -12.93 -2.65 -3.62
C TYR A 74 -13.89 -2.63 -2.43
N ILE A 75 -13.35 -2.94 -1.25
CA ILE A 75 -14.06 -2.81 0.02
C ILE A 75 -13.74 -1.45 0.64
N TYR A 76 -12.46 -1.07 0.63
CA TYR A 76 -12.01 0.25 1.05
C TYR A 76 -10.78 0.70 0.25
N LEU A 77 -10.64 2.01 0.10
CA LEU A 77 -9.46 2.66 -0.46
C LEU A 77 -8.89 3.64 0.55
N GLU A 78 -7.57 3.67 0.70
CA GLU A 78 -6.86 4.66 1.52
C GLU A 78 -7.40 4.76 2.97
N LYS A 79 -7.91 3.64 3.52
CA LYS A 79 -8.46 3.60 4.88
C LYS A 79 -7.34 3.40 5.90
N ARG A 80 -7.36 4.21 6.96
CA ARG A 80 -6.44 4.06 8.09
C ARG A 80 -6.97 3.04 9.07
N TYR A 81 -6.13 2.08 9.41
CA TYR A 81 -6.35 1.12 10.50
C TYR A 81 -5.33 1.33 11.60
N VAL A 82 -5.71 0.95 12.82
CA VAL A 82 -4.90 1.08 14.04
C VAL A 82 -4.83 -0.30 14.71
N ASP A 83 -3.67 -0.61 15.28
CA ASP A 83 -3.48 -1.69 16.22
C ASP A 83 -3.14 -1.08 17.58
N ASP A 84 -4.10 -1.07 18.49
CA ASP A 84 -3.90 -0.56 19.85
C ASP A 84 -3.01 -1.48 20.70
N LYS A 85 -3.00 -2.79 20.42
CA LYS A 85 -2.19 -3.75 21.16
C LYS A 85 -0.71 -3.57 20.86
N TYR A 86 -0.36 -3.43 19.58
CA TYR A 86 1.01 -3.14 19.15
C TYR A 86 1.30 -1.65 19.03
N CYS A 87 0.34 -0.76 19.27
CA CYS A 87 0.54 0.70 19.24
C CYS A 87 1.15 1.20 17.92
N PHE A 88 0.63 0.75 16.76
CA PHE A 88 1.01 1.28 15.44
C PHE A 88 -0.21 1.45 14.53
N HIS A 89 -0.06 2.18 13.43
CA HIS A 89 -1.15 2.38 12.47
C HIS A 89 -0.67 2.35 11.02
N GLY A 90 -1.58 2.15 10.08
CA GLY A 90 -1.25 2.03 8.66
C GLY A 90 -2.32 2.63 7.77
N LYS A 91 -2.01 2.83 6.50
CA LYS A 91 -2.99 3.19 5.47
C LYS A 91 -2.55 2.49 4.18
N ALA A 92 -3.20 1.37 3.87
CA ALA A 92 -3.01 0.67 2.61
C ALA A 92 -3.71 1.44 1.49
N ASP A 93 -3.29 1.20 0.25
CA ASP A 93 -3.93 1.80 -0.91
C ASP A 93 -5.34 1.25 -1.10
N GLY A 94 -5.53 -0.06 -0.86
CA GLY A 94 -6.87 -0.61 -0.72
C GLY A 94 -6.96 -2.07 -0.29
N LEU A 95 -8.20 -2.48 -0.05
CA LEU A 95 -8.63 -3.85 0.21
C LEU A 95 -9.64 -4.24 -0.89
N PHE A 96 -9.39 -5.36 -1.57
CA PHE A 96 -10.05 -5.70 -2.83
C PHE A 96 -10.61 -7.12 -2.84
N ASN A 97 -11.66 -7.30 -3.62
CA ASN A 97 -12.02 -8.61 -4.19
C ASN A 97 -11.27 -8.74 -5.51
N MET A 98 -10.51 -9.82 -5.67
CA MET A 98 -9.73 -10.08 -6.89
C MET A 98 -10.38 -11.19 -7.72
N LYS A 99 -10.42 -11.00 -9.04
CA LYS A 99 -10.97 -11.99 -9.97
C LYS A 99 -10.17 -13.28 -9.89
N GLY A 100 -10.85 -14.39 -9.59
CA GLY A 100 -10.25 -15.72 -9.51
C GLY A 100 -9.46 -16.01 -8.23
N TYR A 101 -9.52 -15.14 -7.21
CA TYR A 101 -8.91 -15.38 -5.90
C TYR A 101 -9.99 -15.43 -4.81
N PRO A 102 -9.95 -16.44 -3.91
CA PRO A 102 -10.87 -16.49 -2.78
C PRO A 102 -10.49 -15.47 -1.70
N GLY A 103 -11.51 -14.90 -1.07
CA GLY A 103 -11.36 -13.92 0.01
C GLY A 103 -10.87 -12.56 -0.47
N THR A 104 -10.48 -11.73 0.49
CA THR A 104 -10.08 -10.35 0.24
C THR A 104 -8.57 -10.21 0.19
N CYS A 105 -8.10 -9.15 -0.45
CA CYS A 105 -6.69 -8.94 -0.73
C CYS A 105 -6.27 -7.50 -0.46
N ILE A 106 -5.24 -7.30 0.37
CA ILE A 106 -4.62 -5.98 0.56
C ILE A 106 -3.66 -5.69 -0.60
N GLY A 107 -3.81 -4.53 -1.22
CA GLY A 107 -2.93 -4.05 -2.27
C GLY A 107 -2.21 -2.76 -1.87
N ASP A 108 -0.95 -2.66 -2.28
CA ASP A 108 -0.18 -1.42 -2.24
C ASP A 108 0.63 -1.32 -3.55
N TRP A 109 0.58 -0.17 -4.22
CA TRP A 109 1.24 0.07 -5.50
C TRP A 109 2.32 1.12 -5.38
N LYS A 110 3.37 0.98 -6.20
CA LYS A 110 4.58 1.80 -6.12
C LYS A 110 5.00 2.24 -7.51
N THR A 111 5.42 3.50 -7.62
CA THR A 111 6.20 3.98 -8.76
C THR A 111 7.69 3.70 -8.52
N GLY A 112 8.39 3.15 -9.49
CA GLY A 112 9.84 2.93 -9.43
C GLY A 112 10.24 1.52 -9.02
N VAL A 113 11.47 1.39 -8.51
CA VAL A 113 12.09 0.08 -8.22
C VAL A 113 11.45 -0.56 -6.99
N MET A 114 11.19 -1.87 -7.09
CA MET A 114 10.70 -2.69 -5.97
C MET A 114 11.72 -2.70 -4.83
N GLN A 115 11.27 -2.39 -3.61
CA GLN A 115 12.08 -2.46 -2.40
C GLN A 115 11.62 -3.62 -1.51
N LYS A 116 12.54 -4.18 -0.72
CA LYS A 116 12.23 -5.27 0.22
C LYS A 116 11.24 -4.81 1.31
N THR A 117 11.36 -3.56 1.75
CA THR A 117 10.50 -2.95 2.77
C THR A 117 9.02 -2.90 2.38
N TYR A 118 8.70 -2.94 1.08
CA TYR A 118 7.31 -2.96 0.60
C TYR A 118 6.59 -4.25 1.01
N VAL A 119 7.31 -5.37 1.13
CA VAL A 119 6.73 -6.64 1.57
C VAL A 119 6.31 -6.56 3.04
N GLY A 120 7.21 -6.09 3.92
CA GLY A 120 6.91 -5.87 5.34
C GLY A 120 5.82 -4.81 5.55
N GLN A 121 5.78 -3.78 4.71
CA GLN A 121 4.71 -2.77 4.73
C GLN A 121 3.34 -3.40 4.47
N VAL A 122 3.23 -4.19 3.41
CA VAL A 122 1.97 -4.85 3.05
C VAL A 122 1.56 -5.92 4.06
N ALA A 123 2.51 -6.67 4.63
CA ALA A 123 2.24 -7.62 5.70
C ALA A 123 1.69 -6.93 6.97
N ALA A 124 2.22 -5.76 7.34
CA ALA A 124 1.68 -4.96 8.44
C ALA A 124 0.25 -4.47 8.15
N TYR A 125 -0.04 -4.08 6.90
CA TYR A 125 -1.39 -3.69 6.49
C TYR A 125 -2.38 -4.86 6.47
N TRP A 126 -1.93 -6.04 6.05
CA TRP A 126 -2.69 -7.27 6.13
C TRP A 126 -3.08 -7.59 7.58
N HIS A 127 -2.13 -7.55 8.51
CA HIS A 127 -2.40 -7.74 9.94
C HIS A 127 -3.42 -6.72 10.44
N LEU A 128 -3.20 -5.43 10.15
CA LEU A 128 -4.11 -4.35 10.51
C LEU A 128 -5.53 -4.57 9.97
N ALA A 129 -5.69 -5.03 8.74
CA ALA A 129 -7.00 -5.32 8.17
C ALA A 129 -7.71 -6.45 8.93
N ARG A 130 -7.00 -7.55 9.22
CA ARG A 130 -7.56 -8.72 9.91
C ARG A 130 -8.02 -8.38 11.32
N ILE A 131 -7.20 -7.72 12.12
CA ILE A 131 -7.59 -7.34 13.49
C ILE A 131 -8.71 -6.30 13.53
N ASN A 132 -8.94 -5.59 12.41
CA ASN A 132 -10.04 -4.64 12.24
C ASN A 132 -11.26 -5.26 11.50
N GLY A 133 -11.40 -6.59 11.54
CA GLY A 133 -12.61 -7.32 11.13
C GLY A 133 -12.57 -7.97 9.74
N HIS A 134 -11.50 -7.80 8.96
CA HIS A 134 -11.36 -8.43 7.64
C HIS A 134 -10.68 -9.80 7.74
N LEU A 135 -11.31 -10.74 8.44
CA LEU A 135 -10.75 -12.07 8.75
C LEU A 135 -10.57 -12.96 7.50
N ASP A 136 -11.23 -12.63 6.41
CA ASP A 136 -11.12 -13.28 5.11
C ASP A 136 -9.99 -12.68 4.24
N CYS A 137 -9.26 -11.68 4.75
CA CYS A 137 -8.08 -11.14 4.09
C CYS A 137 -6.94 -12.15 4.21
N ASN A 138 -6.84 -13.01 3.21
CA ASN A 138 -5.88 -14.12 3.18
C ASN A 138 -4.69 -13.83 2.25
N ASN A 139 -4.81 -12.79 1.42
CA ASN A 139 -3.82 -12.45 0.42
C ASN A 139 -3.37 -11.00 0.57
N ALA A 140 -2.16 -10.72 0.09
CA ALA A 140 -1.72 -9.35 -0.13
C ALA A 140 -0.69 -9.29 -1.25
N PHE A 141 -0.60 -8.15 -1.93
CA PHE A 141 0.35 -7.94 -3.01
C PHE A 141 0.97 -6.55 -2.99
N VAL A 142 2.17 -6.45 -3.56
CA VAL A 142 2.77 -5.20 -4.00
C VAL A 142 2.70 -5.11 -5.51
N LEU A 143 2.36 -3.95 -6.04
CA LEU A 143 2.32 -3.69 -7.47
C LEU A 143 3.38 -2.65 -7.88
N SER A 144 4.34 -3.03 -8.71
CA SER A 144 5.27 -2.07 -9.31
C SER A 144 4.70 -1.54 -10.63
N LEU A 145 4.25 -0.29 -10.61
CA LEU A 145 3.69 0.38 -11.78
C LEU A 145 4.79 0.68 -12.80
N ARG A 146 4.46 0.50 -14.08
CA ARG A 146 5.42 0.65 -15.19
C ARG A 146 5.23 1.98 -15.90
N GLN A 147 6.31 2.75 -16.03
CA GLN A 147 6.28 4.07 -16.69
C GLN A 147 5.92 3.98 -18.17
N ASN A 148 6.10 2.84 -18.82
CA ASN A 148 5.73 2.63 -20.22
C ASN A 148 4.26 2.22 -20.41
N GLY A 149 3.46 2.15 -19.34
CA GLY A 149 2.05 1.74 -19.42
C GLY A 149 1.83 0.25 -19.69
N ALA A 150 2.87 -0.58 -19.66
CA ALA A 150 2.68 -2.03 -19.68
C ALA A 150 1.97 -2.49 -18.39
N ILE A 151 1.20 -3.58 -18.48
CA ILE A 151 0.45 -4.10 -17.34
C ILE A 151 1.42 -4.41 -16.17
N ALA A 152 1.09 -3.92 -14.99
CA ALA A 152 1.80 -4.28 -13.78
C ALA A 152 1.33 -5.67 -13.32
N VAL A 153 2.28 -6.52 -12.96
CA VAL A 153 2.00 -7.88 -12.46
C VAL A 153 2.07 -7.83 -10.94
N PRO A 154 1.01 -8.28 -10.22
CA PRO A 154 1.02 -8.27 -8.77
C PRO A 154 2.07 -9.25 -8.25
N LYS A 155 2.90 -8.79 -7.31
CA LYS A 155 3.76 -9.67 -6.53
C LYS A 155 3.05 -10.04 -5.24
N PHE A 156 2.42 -11.21 -5.22
CA PHE A 156 1.80 -11.76 -4.02
C PHE A 156 2.85 -12.13 -2.97
N ILE A 157 2.50 -11.95 -1.70
CA ILE A 157 3.36 -12.25 -0.58
C ILE A 157 3.04 -13.68 -0.09
N PRO A 158 3.95 -14.65 -0.27
CA PRO A 158 3.64 -16.06 -0.02
C PRO A 158 3.52 -16.40 1.47
N ASN A 159 4.21 -15.69 2.36
CA ASN A 159 4.18 -15.94 3.79
C ASN A 159 4.01 -14.63 4.56
N LEU A 160 2.76 -14.19 4.70
CA LEU A 160 2.41 -12.92 5.35
C LEU A 160 2.77 -12.89 6.84
N GLU A 161 2.68 -14.01 7.54
CA GLU A 161 3.02 -14.11 8.96
C GLU A 161 4.52 -13.90 9.20
N LEU A 162 5.36 -14.53 8.37
CA LEU A 162 6.81 -14.35 8.44
C LEU A 162 7.21 -12.89 8.16
N GLU A 163 6.63 -12.29 7.14
CA GLU A 163 6.91 -10.90 6.77
C GLU A 163 6.39 -9.91 7.83
N PHE A 164 5.28 -10.24 8.48
CA PHE A 164 4.79 -9.48 9.63
C PHE A 164 5.72 -9.61 10.84
N ASN A 165 6.29 -10.79 11.10
CA ASN A 165 7.31 -10.95 12.14
C ASN A 165 8.57 -10.10 11.87
N TYR A 166 9.02 -10.00 10.61
CA TYR A 166 10.09 -9.07 10.25
C TYR A 166 9.71 -7.61 10.49
N PHE A 167 8.46 -7.22 10.19
CA PHE A 167 7.95 -5.91 10.53
C PHE A 167 7.95 -5.66 12.06
N LEU A 168 7.54 -6.64 12.87
CA LEU A 168 7.58 -6.52 14.34
C LEU A 168 9.00 -6.35 14.88
N ASN A 169 9.99 -7.04 14.29
CA ASN A 169 11.40 -6.84 14.64
C ASN A 169 11.87 -5.42 14.30
N ALA A 170 11.50 -4.90 13.12
CA ALA A 170 11.77 -3.51 12.75
C ALA A 170 11.10 -2.53 13.72
N PHE A 171 9.87 -2.83 14.15
CA PHE A 171 9.13 -2.02 15.11
C PHE A 171 9.77 -2.01 16.50
N ALA A 172 10.22 -3.16 17.00
CA ALA A 172 10.95 -3.26 18.25
C ALA A 172 12.24 -2.41 18.21
N ALA A 173 13.00 -2.50 17.12
CA ALA A 173 14.18 -1.66 16.92
C ALA A 173 13.84 -0.16 16.86
N PHE A 174 12.78 0.20 16.12
CA PHE A 174 12.29 1.59 16.04
C PHE A 174 11.92 2.15 17.42
N ASN A 175 11.22 1.39 18.26
CA ASN A 175 10.86 1.85 19.61
C ASN A 175 12.06 1.95 20.55
N ARG A 176 13.09 1.11 20.36
CA ARG A 176 14.28 1.10 21.22
C ARG A 176 15.27 2.21 20.89
N TYR A 177 15.40 2.57 19.60
CA TYR A 177 16.49 3.41 19.08
C TYR A 177 16.02 4.60 18.22
N GLY A 178 14.79 4.57 17.70
CA GLY A 178 14.24 5.60 16.79
C GLY A 178 13.34 6.62 17.48
N ARG A 179 13.19 6.54 18.80
CA ARG A 179 12.50 7.50 19.66
C ARG A 179 13.48 8.17 20.61
#